data_AF-A0A822AKK8-F1
#
_entry.id   AF-A0A822AKK8-F1
#
_cell.length_a   1.000
_cell.length_b   1.000
_cell.length_c   1.000
_cell.angle_alpha   90.00
_cell.angle_beta   90.00
_cell.angle_gamma   90.00
#
_symmetry.space_group_name_H-M   'P 1'
#
loop_
_entity.id
_entity.type
_entity.pdbx_description
1 polymer ?
#
loop_
_entity_poly.entity_id
_entity_poly.type
_entity_poly.pdbx_seq_one_letter_code
_entity_poly.pdbx_strand_id
1 'polypeptide(L)'
;MSVYRTYTRIKNQIKMFSEGFKTLMKPEWINMFSVPELQQLISGESSDIDLEDLKSNIVYQGGYHRTHPVIKWLWQTLEQDFSREERALFLRFVTSSSRAPLLGFRSLNPPFTIRCLESSEHEEEGDSLGRILRNMVTINRTSSERLPSSSTCFNLLKLPNYKTRRILLDKLRYAIKANAGFELS
;
A
#
# COMPACT_ATOMS: atom_id res chain seq x y z
N MET A 1 0.38 39.47 -16.54
CA MET A 1 -0.63 38.40 -16.75
C MET A 1 -0.49 37.21 -15.80
N SER A 2 0.72 36.81 -15.37
CA SER A 2 0.94 35.66 -14.48
C SER A 2 0.26 35.82 -13.11
N VAL A 3 0.55 36.91 -12.38
CA VAL A 3 -0.01 37.18 -11.03
C VAL A 3 -1.53 37.20 -11.02
N TYR A 4 -2.17 37.72 -12.07
CA TYR A 4 -3.62 37.73 -12.18
C TYR A 4 -4.20 36.31 -12.24
N ARG A 5 -3.58 35.43 -13.03
CA ARG A 5 -4.03 34.05 -13.23
C ARG A 5 -3.72 33.14 -12.03
N THR A 6 -2.58 33.32 -11.38
CA THR A 6 -2.13 32.42 -10.29
C THR A 6 -2.49 32.92 -8.89
N TYR A 7 -2.77 34.20 -8.69
CA TYR A 7 -3.07 34.76 -7.37
C TYR A 7 -4.36 35.56 -7.34
N THR A 8 -4.52 36.57 -8.21
CA THR A 8 -5.65 37.51 -8.10
C THR A 8 -7.02 36.83 -8.27
N ARG A 9 -7.16 35.88 -9.21
CA ARG A 9 -8.42 35.15 -9.44
C ARG A 9 -8.82 34.21 -8.30
N ILE A 10 -7.87 33.76 -7.48
CA ILE A 10 -8.09 32.76 -6.42
C ILE A 10 -7.74 33.30 -5.02
N LYS A 11 -7.59 34.62 -4.88
CA LYS A 11 -7.11 35.27 -3.65
C LYS A 11 -7.97 34.95 -2.43
N ASN A 12 -9.29 34.95 -2.61
CA ASN A 12 -10.22 34.65 -1.51
C ASN A 12 -10.15 33.18 -1.10
N GLN A 13 -10.02 32.27 -2.07
CA GLN A 13 -9.89 30.83 -1.83
C GLN A 13 -8.57 30.53 -1.08
N ILE A 14 -7.46 31.12 -1.50
CA ILE A 14 -6.16 31.01 -0.81
C ILE A 14 -6.26 31.56 0.61
N LYS A 15 -6.92 32.70 0.81
CA LYS A 15 -7.09 33.30 2.14
C LYS A 15 -7.85 32.34 3.08
N MET A 16 -9.02 31.85 2.67
CA MET A 16 -9.83 30.95 3.49
C MET A 16 -9.12 29.63 3.77
N PHE A 17 -8.44 29.06 2.76
CA PHE A 17 -7.60 27.86 2.95
C PHE A 17 -6.49 28.12 3.97
N SER A 18 -5.77 29.24 3.85
CA SER A 18 -4.69 29.59 4.76
C SER A 18 -5.17 29.81 6.19
N GLU A 19 -6.31 30.49 6.38
CA GLU A 19 -6.91 30.68 7.70
C GLU A 19 -7.32 29.34 8.32
N GLY A 20 -8.00 28.47 7.55
CA GLY A 20 -8.37 27.13 8.00
C GLY A 20 -7.14 26.28 8.36
N PHE A 21 -6.12 26.26 7.50
CA PHE A 21 -4.88 25.52 7.74
C PHE A 21 -4.16 25.99 9.02
N LYS A 22 -4.13 27.29 9.28
CA LYS A 22 -3.53 27.88 10.48
C LYS A 22 -4.26 27.55 11.79
N THR A 23 -5.51 27.05 11.71
CA THR A 23 -6.21 26.56 12.92
C THR A 23 -5.66 25.21 13.40
N LEU A 24 -5.07 24.42 12.50
CA LEU A 24 -4.49 23.12 12.80
C LEU A 24 -2.97 23.19 12.96
N MET A 25 -2.30 24.04 12.18
CA MET A 25 -0.85 24.15 12.12
C MET A 25 -0.36 25.54 12.51
N LYS A 26 0.51 25.61 13.52
CA LYS A 26 1.12 26.88 13.96
C LYS A 26 2.02 27.46 12.85
N PRO A 27 1.91 28.76 12.50
CA PRO A 27 2.71 29.38 11.45
C PRO A 27 4.22 29.19 11.63
N GLU A 28 4.68 29.21 12.89
CA GLU A 28 6.09 29.07 13.25
C GLU A 28 6.64 27.71 12.82
N TRP A 29 5.83 26.65 12.86
CA TRP A 29 6.26 25.31 12.44
C TRP A 29 6.43 25.20 10.93
N ILE A 30 5.58 25.89 10.17
CA ILE A 30 5.58 25.85 8.71
C ILE A 30 6.73 26.70 8.15
N ASN A 31 7.02 27.83 8.81
CA ASN A 31 8.09 28.75 8.40
C ASN A 31 9.51 28.17 8.60
N MET A 32 9.65 27.01 9.26
CA MET A 32 10.93 26.29 9.35
C MET A 32 11.31 25.62 8.03
N PHE A 33 10.37 25.45 7.10
CA PHE A 33 10.56 24.73 5.85
C PHE A 33 10.48 25.65 4.64
N SER A 34 11.33 25.41 3.65
CA SER A 34 11.18 25.95 2.30
C SER A 34 9.98 25.34 1.57
N VAL A 35 9.56 25.93 0.46
CA VAL A 35 8.42 25.42 -0.34
C VAL A 35 8.64 23.96 -0.79
N PRO A 36 9.82 23.57 -1.32
CA PRO A 36 10.07 22.17 -1.67
C PRO A 36 10.02 21.22 -0.47
N GLU A 37 10.57 21.61 0.67
CA GLU A 37 10.56 20.80 1.89
C GLU A 37 9.15 20.63 2.45
N LEU A 38 8.33 21.69 2.44
CA LEU A 38 6.93 21.61 2.85
C LEU A 38 6.13 20.68 1.92
N GLN A 39 6.41 20.71 0.61
CA GLN A 39 5.81 19.78 -0.34
C GLN A 39 6.20 18.33 -0.03
N GLN A 40 7.47 18.07 0.27
CA GLN A 40 7.95 16.74 0.67
C GLN A 40 7.35 16.29 2.01
N LEU A 41 7.18 17.20 2.96
CA LEU A 41 6.56 16.90 4.25
C LEU A 41 5.09 16.45 4.08
N ILE A 42 4.34 17.14 3.22
CA ILE A 42 2.92 16.83 2.98
C ILE A 42 2.75 15.59 2.09
N SER A 43 3.55 15.50 1.03
CA SER A 43 3.33 14.53 -0.05
C SER A 43 4.26 13.32 0.01
N GLY A 44 5.31 13.33 0.83
CA GLY A 44 6.38 12.33 0.82
C GLY A 44 7.46 12.60 -0.23
N GLU A 45 8.47 11.75 -0.26
CA GLU A 45 9.63 11.88 -1.14
C GLU A 45 9.30 11.48 -2.58
N SER A 46 9.88 12.18 -3.56
CA SER A 46 9.70 11.90 -4.99
C SER A 46 10.73 10.92 -5.57
N SER A 47 11.63 10.36 -4.75
CA SER A 47 12.61 9.33 -5.12
C SER A 47 11.93 7.97 -5.43
N ASP A 48 12.70 6.97 -5.88
CA ASP A 48 12.18 5.59 -5.90
C ASP A 48 12.05 5.08 -4.46
N ILE A 49 11.17 4.10 -4.27
CA ILE A 49 10.91 3.52 -2.94
C ILE A 49 12.14 2.72 -2.50
N ASP A 50 12.63 3.01 -1.30
CA ASP A 50 13.61 2.16 -0.62
C ASP A 50 12.93 0.85 -0.18
N LEU A 51 13.13 -0.20 -0.96
CA LEU A 51 12.56 -1.52 -0.69
C LEU A 51 13.18 -2.17 0.56
N GLU A 52 14.43 -1.87 0.90
CA GLU A 52 15.07 -2.43 2.09
C GLU A 52 14.56 -1.74 3.35
N ASP A 53 14.39 -0.41 3.35
CA ASP A 53 13.72 0.29 4.44
C ASP A 53 12.29 -0.22 4.62
N LEU A 54 11.52 -0.35 3.54
CA LEU A 54 10.17 -0.91 3.61
C LEU A 54 10.18 -2.30 4.25
N LYS A 55 11.01 -3.22 3.73
CA LYS A 55 11.14 -4.61 4.19
C LYS A 55 11.57 -4.74 5.64
N SER A 56 12.38 -3.82 6.13
CA SER A 56 12.80 -3.78 7.54
C SER A 56 11.68 -3.34 8.51
N ASN A 57 10.64 -2.68 8.00
CA ASN A 57 9.56 -2.07 8.78
C ASN A 57 8.18 -2.71 8.55
N ILE A 58 8.09 -3.88 7.90
CA ILE A 58 6.81 -4.60 7.71
C ILE A 58 6.43 -5.46 8.91
N VAL A 59 5.14 -5.43 9.25
CA VAL A 59 4.50 -6.40 10.14
C VAL A 59 3.85 -7.52 9.32
N TYR A 60 4.10 -8.78 9.68
CA TYR A 60 3.46 -9.94 9.05
C TYR A 60 2.35 -10.52 9.92
N GLN A 61 1.25 -10.95 9.30
CA GLN A 61 0.08 -11.52 9.98
C GLN A 61 -0.49 -12.74 9.22
N GLY A 62 -1.30 -13.56 9.90
CA GLY A 62 -1.97 -14.71 9.30
C GLY A 62 -1.02 -15.84 8.88
N GLY A 63 0.05 -16.10 9.64
CA GLY A 63 1.01 -17.16 9.32
C GLY A 63 2.11 -16.76 8.33
N TYR A 64 2.05 -15.58 7.73
CA TYR A 64 3.21 -15.04 7.01
C TYR A 64 4.32 -14.60 7.97
N HIS A 65 5.55 -14.76 7.50
CA HIS A 65 6.78 -14.33 8.14
C HIS A 65 7.85 -14.08 7.07
N ARG A 66 8.96 -13.44 7.45
CA ARG A 66 10.04 -13.00 6.53
C ARG A 66 10.59 -14.09 5.60
N THR A 67 10.62 -15.33 6.06
CA THR A 67 11.19 -16.47 5.32
C THR A 67 10.15 -17.27 4.52
N HIS A 68 8.86 -16.94 4.62
CA HIS A 68 7.79 -17.62 3.91
C HIS A 68 7.98 -17.52 2.38
N PRO A 69 7.78 -18.59 1.60
CA PRO A 69 8.03 -18.58 0.15
C PRO A 69 7.33 -17.45 -0.62
N VAL A 70 6.05 -17.23 -0.34
CA VAL A 70 5.25 -16.15 -0.96
C VAL A 70 5.81 -14.76 -0.64
N ILE A 71 6.34 -14.55 0.56
CA ILE A 71 6.96 -13.27 0.96
C ILE A 71 8.29 -13.08 0.23
N LYS A 72 9.11 -14.13 0.10
CA LYS A 72 10.32 -14.07 -0.73
C LYS A 72 10.01 -13.74 -2.18
N TRP A 73 8.97 -14.35 -2.75
CA TRP A 73 8.52 -14.07 -4.11
C TRP A 73 8.00 -12.65 -4.29
N LEU A 74 7.29 -12.11 -3.29
CA LEU A 74 6.85 -10.72 -3.31
C LEU A 74 8.06 -9.78 -3.43
N TRP A 75 9.06 -9.93 -2.56
CA TRP A 75 10.26 -9.08 -2.61
C TRP A 75 11.03 -9.23 -3.91
N GLN A 76 11.25 -10.47 -4.36
CA GLN A 76 11.87 -10.72 -5.67
C GLN A 76 11.09 -10.05 -6.81
N THR A 77 9.75 -10.05 -6.76
CA THR A 77 8.90 -9.40 -7.75
C THR A 77 9.10 -7.88 -7.73
N LEU A 78 9.08 -7.27 -6.54
CA LEU A 78 9.28 -5.82 -6.39
C LEU A 78 10.69 -5.38 -6.82
N GLU A 79 11.71 -6.16 -6.45
CA GLU A 79 13.12 -5.88 -6.73
C GLU A 79 13.50 -6.11 -8.20
N GLN A 80 13.03 -7.21 -8.80
CA GLN A 80 13.53 -7.68 -10.11
C GLN A 80 12.56 -7.46 -11.27
N ASP A 81 11.25 -7.48 -11.03
CA ASP A 81 10.26 -7.45 -12.12
C ASP A 81 9.51 -6.11 -12.22
N PHE A 82 9.40 -5.35 -11.13
CA PHE A 82 8.66 -4.08 -11.11
C PHE A 82 9.55 -2.89 -11.46
N SER A 83 9.05 -2.03 -12.35
CA SER A 83 9.64 -0.70 -12.58
C SER A 83 9.40 0.23 -11.39
N ARG A 84 10.08 1.38 -11.37
CA ARG A 84 9.84 2.46 -10.39
C ARG A 84 8.37 2.86 -10.32
N GLU A 85 7.72 2.98 -11.47
CA GLU A 85 6.30 3.33 -11.57
C GLU A 85 5.43 2.21 -10.99
N GLU A 86 5.74 0.94 -11.26
CA GLU A 86 5.01 -0.20 -10.68
C GLU A 86 5.21 -0.29 -9.16
N ARG A 87 6.41 0.04 -8.63
CA ARG A 87 6.65 0.14 -7.19
C ARG A 87 5.82 1.27 -6.57
N ALA A 88 5.76 2.43 -7.21
CA ALA A 88 4.93 3.56 -6.76
C ALA A 88 3.43 3.19 -6.76
N LEU A 89 2.97 2.44 -7.78
CA LEU A 89 1.61 1.90 -7.82
C LEU A 89 1.36 0.87 -6.72
N PHE A 90 2.33 0.00 -6.43
CA PHE A 90 2.24 -0.93 -5.32
C PHE A 90 2.10 -0.22 -3.97
N LEU A 91 2.91 0.81 -3.72
CA LEU A 91 2.79 1.60 -2.50
C LEU A 91 1.42 2.26 -2.42
N ARG A 92 0.97 2.91 -3.51
CA ARG A 92 -0.35 3.54 -3.58
C ARG A 92 -1.48 2.54 -3.36
N PHE A 93 -1.35 1.33 -3.91
CA PHE A 93 -2.32 0.27 -3.72
C PHE A 93 -2.51 -0.06 -2.24
N VAL A 94 -1.44 -0.03 -1.43
CA VAL A 94 -1.50 -0.41 -0.01
C VAL A 94 -1.74 0.78 0.92
N THR A 95 -1.23 1.97 0.62
CA THR A 95 -1.20 3.13 1.52
C THR A 95 -1.98 4.34 1.01
N SER A 96 -2.52 4.27 -0.21
CA SER A 96 -3.10 5.41 -0.96
C SER A 96 -2.11 6.52 -1.33
N SER A 97 -0.82 6.40 -0.96
CA SER A 97 0.25 7.31 -1.38
C SER A 97 1.18 6.63 -2.37
N SER A 98 1.55 7.30 -3.46
CA SER A 98 2.58 6.80 -4.38
C SER A 98 4.01 7.17 -3.96
N ARG A 99 4.16 7.85 -2.81
CA ARG A 99 5.43 8.39 -2.31
C ARG A 99 5.74 7.87 -0.91
N ALA A 100 7.01 7.55 -0.69
CA ALA A 100 7.48 7.06 0.60
C ALA A 100 7.40 8.17 1.67
N PRO A 101 7.15 7.83 2.95
CA PRO A 101 7.20 8.80 4.03
C PRO A 101 8.60 9.41 4.16
N LEU A 102 8.67 10.72 4.40
CA LEU A 102 9.93 11.45 4.49
C LEU A 102 10.86 10.91 5.60
N LEU A 103 10.29 10.38 6.69
CA LEU A 103 11.02 9.84 7.84
C LEU A 103 11.20 8.31 7.76
N GLY A 104 11.02 7.72 6.59
CA GLY A 104 11.09 6.27 6.36
C GLY A 104 9.84 5.50 6.78
N PHE A 105 9.77 4.23 6.40
CA PHE A 105 8.58 3.40 6.59
C PHE A 105 8.29 3.08 8.07
N ARG A 106 9.27 3.22 8.95
CA ARG A 106 9.09 3.13 10.40
C ARG A 106 8.09 4.16 10.94
N SER A 107 7.95 5.31 10.27
CA SER A 107 7.06 6.39 10.71
C SER A 107 5.60 6.20 10.26
N LEU A 108 5.28 5.14 9.52
CA LEU A 108 3.90 4.85 9.14
C LEU A 108 3.06 4.51 10.37
N ASN A 109 1.91 5.18 10.49
CA ASN A 109 0.92 4.88 11.51
C ASN A 109 -0.46 4.73 10.85
N PRO A 110 -1.05 3.52 10.83
CA PRO A 110 -0.49 2.25 11.33
C PRO A 110 0.68 1.71 10.49
N PRO A 111 1.50 0.76 11.00
CA PRO A 111 2.64 0.22 10.26
C PRO A 111 2.20 -0.56 9.01
N PHE A 112 3.06 -0.58 7.99
CA PHE A 112 2.80 -1.38 6.79
C PHE A 112 2.70 -2.86 7.16
N THR A 113 1.57 -3.48 6.82
CA THR A 113 1.25 -4.85 7.25
C THR A 113 0.96 -5.74 6.05
N ILE A 114 1.50 -6.97 6.04
CA ILE A 114 1.13 -8.01 5.08
C ILE A 114 0.45 -9.15 5.81
N ARG A 115 -0.81 -9.41 5.47
CA ARG A 115 -1.61 -10.50 6.04
C ARG A 115 -1.87 -11.58 5.00
N CYS A 116 -1.63 -12.83 5.37
CA CYS A 116 -2.07 -13.97 4.58
C CYS A 116 -3.59 -14.04 4.56
N LEU A 117 -4.15 -14.21 3.37
CA LEU A 117 -5.52 -14.66 3.20
C LEU A 117 -5.52 -16.18 3.12
N GLU A 118 -5.52 -16.85 4.26
CA GLU A 118 -5.99 -18.23 4.29
C GLU A 118 -7.48 -18.23 3.95
N SER A 119 -7.93 -19.25 3.22
CA SER A 119 -9.37 -19.47 3.09
C SER A 119 -9.84 -19.77 4.50
N SER A 120 -10.58 -18.85 5.12
CA SER A 120 -11.19 -19.10 6.41
C SER A 120 -11.96 -20.41 6.32
N GLU A 121 -11.42 -21.44 6.97
CA GLU A 121 -12.22 -22.48 7.60
C GLU A 121 -13.22 -21.71 8.46
N HIS A 122 -14.44 -21.52 7.96
CA HIS A 122 -15.54 -21.27 8.87
C HIS A 122 -15.55 -22.48 9.79
N GLU A 123 -15.34 -22.24 11.09
CA GLU A 123 -15.64 -23.18 12.15
C GLU A 123 -17.14 -23.51 12.08
N GLU A 124 -17.49 -24.44 11.17
CA GLU A 124 -18.71 -25.20 11.27
C GLU A 124 -18.30 -26.55 11.85
N GLU A 125 -18.98 -26.96 12.93
CA GLU A 125 -18.87 -28.28 13.57
C GLU A 125 -19.07 -29.39 12.54
N GLY A 126 -18.00 -29.80 11.88
CA GLY A 126 -17.94 -30.93 10.97
C GLY A 126 -16.95 -31.96 11.47
N ASP A 127 -17.36 -33.23 11.51
CA ASP A 127 -16.54 -34.36 11.92
C ASP A 127 -15.17 -34.36 11.21
N SER A 128 -14.14 -34.84 11.91
CA SER A 128 -12.71 -34.79 11.53
C SER A 128 -12.43 -35.35 10.13
N LEU A 129 -13.20 -36.32 9.67
CA LEU A 129 -13.12 -36.86 8.30
C LEU A 129 -13.55 -35.87 7.22
N GLY A 130 -14.57 -35.05 7.49
CA GLY A 130 -15.03 -34.00 6.59
C GLY A 130 -14.01 -32.88 6.41
N ARG A 131 -13.26 -32.56 7.48
CA ARG A 131 -12.13 -31.61 7.45
C ARG A 131 -10.98 -32.13 6.60
N ILE A 132 -10.59 -33.40 6.77
CA ILE A 132 -9.51 -34.03 6.00
C ILE A 132 -9.85 -34.12 4.51
N LEU A 133 -11.07 -34.57 4.16
CA LEU A 133 -11.52 -34.68 2.78
C LEU A 133 -11.70 -33.31 2.10
N ARG A 134 -12.22 -32.29 2.79
CA ARG A 134 -12.27 -30.92 2.25
C ARG A 134 -10.91 -30.28 2.14
N ASN A 135 -9.98 -30.54 3.06
CA ASN A 135 -8.62 -30.05 2.92
C ASN A 135 -7.98 -30.62 1.64
N MET A 136 -8.16 -31.91 1.34
CA MET A 136 -7.66 -32.48 0.08
C MET A 136 -8.32 -31.87 -1.18
N VAL A 137 -9.61 -31.52 -1.14
CA VAL A 137 -10.35 -30.98 -2.30
C VAL A 137 -10.21 -29.44 -2.46
N THR A 138 -10.19 -28.70 -1.36
CA THR A 138 -10.16 -27.22 -1.31
C THR A 138 -8.75 -26.66 -1.49
N ILE A 139 -7.71 -27.35 -1.00
CA ILE A 139 -6.30 -27.04 -1.30
C ILE A 139 -6.06 -27.00 -2.83
N ASN A 140 -6.87 -27.72 -3.60
CA ASN A 140 -6.75 -27.74 -5.05
C ASN A 140 -7.45 -26.58 -5.80
N ARG A 141 -8.48 -25.91 -5.25
CA ARG A 141 -9.38 -25.07 -6.08
C ARG A 141 -9.42 -23.56 -5.82
N THR A 142 -8.98 -22.98 -4.70
CA THR A 142 -9.43 -21.58 -4.38
C THR A 142 -8.36 -20.53 -4.05
N SER A 143 -7.12 -20.88 -3.71
CA SER A 143 -6.09 -19.85 -3.38
C SER A 143 -5.49 -19.17 -4.61
N SER A 144 -5.44 -19.88 -5.75
CA SER A 144 -4.81 -19.40 -6.99
C SER A 144 -5.61 -18.31 -7.73
N GLU A 145 -6.92 -18.23 -7.50
CA GLU A 145 -7.80 -17.35 -8.27
C GLU A 145 -7.94 -15.96 -7.67
N ARG A 146 -7.97 -15.86 -6.33
CA ARG A 146 -8.18 -14.61 -5.60
C ARG A 146 -7.09 -13.60 -5.92
N LEU A 147 -7.48 -12.35 -6.17
CA LEU A 147 -6.56 -11.23 -6.32
C LEU A 147 -6.09 -10.74 -4.93
N PRO A 148 -4.90 -10.13 -4.84
CA PRO A 148 -4.54 -9.41 -3.63
C PRO A 148 -5.48 -8.20 -3.47
N SER A 149 -5.74 -7.83 -2.22
CA SER A 149 -6.54 -6.64 -1.88
C SER A 149 -5.81 -5.82 -0.83
N SER A 150 -6.26 -4.59 -0.60
CA SER A 150 -5.69 -3.73 0.41
C SER A 150 -6.76 -3.10 1.31
N SER A 151 -6.32 -2.56 2.43
CA SER A 151 -7.12 -1.68 3.27
C SER A 151 -6.26 -0.48 3.62
N THR A 152 -6.37 0.57 2.81
CA THR A 152 -5.45 1.71 2.80
C THR A 152 -5.41 2.47 4.11
N CYS A 153 -6.56 2.62 4.78
CA CYS A 153 -6.64 3.20 6.13
C CYS A 153 -5.77 2.47 7.16
N PHE A 154 -5.38 1.21 6.87
CA PHE A 154 -4.59 0.37 7.76
C PHE A 154 -3.21 0.01 7.20
N ASN A 155 -2.78 0.60 6.08
CA ASN A 155 -1.55 0.23 5.37
C ASN A 155 -1.40 -1.29 5.20
N LEU A 156 -2.52 -1.98 4.92
CA LEU A 156 -2.64 -3.42 4.98
C LEU A 156 -2.74 -4.01 3.58
N LEU A 157 -1.77 -4.85 3.21
CA LEU A 157 -1.83 -5.75 2.07
C LEU A 157 -2.38 -7.11 2.50
N LYS A 158 -3.47 -7.54 1.88
CA LYS A 158 -4.05 -8.88 2.04
C LYS A 158 -3.64 -9.72 0.85
N LEU A 159 -2.74 -10.68 1.07
CA LEU A 159 -2.08 -11.43 0.01
C LEU A 159 -2.42 -12.93 0.12
N PRO A 160 -3.11 -13.52 -0.88
CA PRO A 160 -3.36 -14.96 -0.92
C PRO A 160 -2.07 -15.79 -0.96
N ASN A 161 -2.13 -17.01 -0.41
CA ASN A 161 -1.00 -17.95 -0.45
C ASN A 161 -0.89 -18.59 -1.84
N TYR A 162 -0.28 -17.85 -2.78
CA TYR A 162 -0.09 -18.29 -4.15
C TYR A 162 0.86 -19.48 -4.26
N LYS A 163 0.62 -20.35 -5.25
CA LYS A 163 1.41 -21.58 -5.46
C LYS A 163 2.74 -21.34 -6.18
N THR A 164 2.87 -20.26 -6.94
CA THR A 164 4.09 -19.95 -7.71
C THR A 164 4.35 -18.44 -7.77
N ARG A 165 5.63 -18.05 -7.95
CA ARG A 165 6.05 -16.65 -8.17
C ARG A 165 5.36 -16.03 -9.39
N ARG A 166 5.17 -16.80 -10.46
CA ARG A 166 4.49 -16.33 -11.69
C ARG A 166 3.05 -15.89 -11.40
N ILE A 167 2.29 -16.71 -10.66
CA ILE A 167 0.91 -16.35 -10.28
C ILE A 167 0.90 -15.09 -9.42
N LEU A 168 1.80 -14.98 -8.43
CA LEU A 168 1.93 -13.78 -7.60
C LEU A 168 2.20 -12.54 -8.47
N LEU A 169 3.18 -12.62 -9.35
CA LEU A 169 3.56 -11.53 -10.25
C LEU A 169 2.37 -11.07 -11.09
N ASP A 170 1.72 -11.98 -11.80
CA ASP A 170 0.63 -11.66 -12.73
C ASP A 170 -0.56 -11.06 -11.97
N LYS A 171 -0.94 -11.64 -10.83
CA LYS A 171 -2.08 -11.20 -9.99
C LYS A 171 -1.81 -9.87 -9.30
N LEU A 172 -0.60 -9.68 -8.75
CA LEU A 172 -0.21 -8.44 -8.09
C LEU A 172 -0.14 -7.29 -9.09
N ARG A 173 0.52 -7.50 -10.24
CA ARG A 173 0.61 -6.50 -11.30
C ARG A 173 -0.78 -6.12 -11.84
N TYR A 174 -1.68 -7.10 -11.99
CA TYR A 174 -3.08 -6.81 -12.34
C TYR A 174 -3.75 -5.93 -11.28
N ALA A 175 -3.68 -6.29 -10.00
CA ALA A 175 -4.36 -5.57 -8.93
C ALA A 175 -3.90 -4.12 -8.76
N ILE A 176 -2.58 -3.87 -8.80
CA ILE A 176 -2.04 -2.51 -8.63
C ILE A 176 -2.36 -1.61 -9.83
N LYS A 177 -2.52 -2.17 -11.03
CA LYS A 177 -2.91 -1.44 -12.24
C LYS A 177 -4.42 -1.21 -12.32
N ALA A 178 -5.22 -2.21 -11.89
CA ALA A 178 -6.67 -2.08 -11.84
C ALA A 178 -7.12 -0.96 -10.88
N ASN A 179 -6.38 -0.72 -9.80
CA ASN A 179 -6.65 0.37 -8.86
C ASN A 179 -5.90 1.69 -9.18
N ALA A 180 -5.17 1.75 -10.30
CA ALA A 180 -4.40 2.93 -10.69
C ALA A 180 -5.27 4.05 -11.29
N GLY A 181 -6.51 3.74 -11.70
CA GLY A 181 -7.50 4.69 -12.22
C GLY A 181 -8.74 4.72 -11.34
N PHE A 182 -9.12 5.90 -10.87
CA PHE A 182 -10.50 6.21 -10.48
C PHE A 182 -11.37 6.21 -11.74
N GLU A 183 -11.53 5.08 -12.41
CA GLU A 183 -12.41 4.93 -13.57
C GLU A 183 -13.17 3.60 -13.46
N LEU A 184 -14.31 3.67 -12.77
CA LEU A 184 -15.60 3.08 -13.11
C LEU A 184 -16.56 3.26 -11.92
N SER A 185 -16.89 4.52 -11.63
CA SER A 185 -18.24 4.98 -11.22
C SER A 185 -18.25 6.50 -11.14
#